data_AF-A0ABD6ETR8-F1
#
_entry.id   AF-A0ABD6ETR8-F1
#
_cell.length_a   1.000
_cell.length_b   1.000
_cell.length_c   1.000
_cell.angle_alpha   90.00
_cell.angle_beta   90.00
_cell.angle_gamma   90.00
#
_symmetry.space_group_name_H-M   'P 1'
#
loop_
_entity.id
_entity.type
_entity.pdbx_description
1 polymer ?
#
loop_
_entity_poly.entity_id
_entity_poly.type
_entity_poly.pdbx_seq_one_letter_code
_entity_poly.pdbx_strand_id
1 'polypeptide(L)'
;MGKSHVHVPFRASKLTLVLRDSFVGTNAKTCMIAMISPGMSSCEHTLNTLRYADRVKELGAEEGAETPMDDEDFMLTGDGDDLELLHARNGMSDEAYRIQKTLQNIAVAEERSVDELSNLYGFYEGSKVGEEMKSLMHRSSKVDYDIEVFAKDLLSFAAGQRDRYQKLYDLADRLNTEINREAEVNSKNGLR
;
A
#
# COMPACT_ATOMS: atom_id res chain seq x y z
N MET A 1 1.08 44.56 -24.97
CA MET A 1 -0.29 44.04 -24.76
C MET A 1 -0.33 43.41 -23.39
N GLY A 2 -1.18 43.95 -22.50
CA GLY A 2 -1.07 43.80 -21.05
C GLY A 2 -1.48 42.43 -20.53
N LYS A 3 -0.62 41.80 -19.73
CA LYS A 3 -1.07 40.88 -18.69
C LYS A 3 -1.58 41.77 -17.55
N SER A 4 -2.89 41.98 -17.49
CA SER A 4 -3.50 42.55 -16.29
C SER A 4 -3.00 41.75 -15.09
N HIS A 5 -2.52 42.42 -14.05
CA HIS A 5 -2.37 41.81 -12.74
C HIS A 5 -3.74 41.23 -12.38
N VAL A 6 -3.93 39.93 -12.62
CA VAL A 6 -5.16 39.21 -12.27
C VAL A 6 -5.31 39.39 -10.78
N HIS A 7 -6.37 40.07 -10.35
CA HIS A 7 -6.63 40.31 -8.95
C HIS A 7 -6.76 38.96 -8.22
N VAL A 8 -5.74 38.60 -7.44
CA VAL A 8 -5.75 37.40 -6.61
C VAL A 8 -6.64 37.68 -5.39
N PRO A 9 -7.76 36.95 -5.20
CA PRO A 9 -8.78 37.30 -4.23
C PRO A 9 -8.42 36.89 -2.79
N PHE A 10 -7.47 37.60 -2.18
CA PHE A 10 -7.12 37.45 -0.75
C PHE A 10 -8.18 38.00 0.22
N ARG A 11 -9.29 38.55 -0.28
CA ARG A 11 -10.38 39.10 0.55
C ARG A 11 -11.53 38.11 0.77
N ALA A 12 -11.43 36.90 0.21
CA ALA A 12 -12.46 35.87 0.38
C ALA A 12 -12.56 35.38 1.83
N SER A 13 -11.47 35.43 2.61
CA SER A 13 -11.47 35.12 4.04
C SER A 13 -10.52 36.02 4.82
N LYS A 14 -10.78 36.23 6.12
CA LYS A 14 -9.86 36.99 6.99
C LYS A 14 -8.49 36.33 7.09
N LEU A 15 -8.43 35.00 7.04
CA LEU A 15 -7.18 34.23 7.04
C LEU A 15 -6.34 34.54 5.80
N THR A 16 -6.93 34.46 4.60
CA THR A 16 -6.21 34.76 3.34
C THR A 16 -5.82 36.23 3.23
N LEU A 17 -6.53 37.13 3.92
CA LEU A 17 -6.16 38.54 3.99
C LEU A 17 -4.86 38.75 4.78
N VAL A 18 -4.71 38.06 5.92
CA VAL A 18 -3.51 38.11 6.76
C VAL A 18 -2.32 37.43 6.07
N LEU A 19 -2.57 36.31 5.37
CA LEU A 19 -1.52 35.57 4.65
C LEU A 19 -1.08 36.22 3.32
N ARG A 20 -1.71 37.33 2.90
CA ARG A 20 -1.39 38.02 1.63
C ARG A 20 0.12 38.28 1.51
N ASP A 21 0.72 38.83 2.55
CA ASP A 21 2.13 39.23 2.53
C ASP A 21 3.06 38.01 2.51
N SER A 22 2.61 36.87 3.04
CA SER A 22 3.34 35.59 2.96
C SER A 22 3.34 34.98 1.56
N PHE A 23 2.32 35.26 0.74
CA PHE A 23 2.19 34.71 -0.62
C PHE A 23 2.71 35.65 -1.72
N VAL A 24 2.70 36.97 -1.50
CA VAL A 24 3.06 37.97 -2.53
C VAL A 24 4.24 38.84 -2.11
N GLY A 25 4.66 38.79 -0.84
CA GLY A 25 5.77 39.58 -0.34
C GLY A 25 7.11 39.08 -0.89
N THR A 26 7.89 39.98 -1.48
CA THR A 26 9.21 39.69 -2.07
C THR A 26 10.28 39.27 -1.06
N ASN A 27 10.03 39.43 0.24
CA ASN A 27 10.97 39.10 1.31
C ASN A 27 10.38 38.16 2.38
N ALA A 28 9.29 37.46 2.04
CA ALA A 28 8.65 36.49 2.92
C ALA A 28 9.11 35.07 2.55
N LYS A 29 9.50 34.28 3.55
CA LYS A 29 9.75 32.84 3.39
C LYS A 29 8.58 32.08 3.99
N THR A 30 7.97 31.21 3.20
CA THR A 30 6.76 30.46 3.58
C THR A 30 7.04 28.97 3.51
N CYS A 31 6.69 28.23 4.57
CA CYS A 31 6.76 26.78 4.63
C CYS A 31 5.34 26.21 4.71
N MET A 32 5.04 25.21 3.88
CA MET A 32 3.77 24.48 3.91
C MET A 32 4.01 23.05 4.39
N ILE A 33 3.25 22.62 5.39
CA ILE A 33 3.25 21.23 5.87
C ILE A 33 1.97 20.57 5.38
N ALA A 34 2.11 19.58 4.49
CA ALA A 34 1.00 18.77 4.00
C ALA A 34 0.90 17.47 4.79
N MET A 35 -0.18 17.28 5.54
CA MET A 35 -0.45 16.02 6.24
C MET A 35 -1.34 15.12 5.40
N ILE A 36 -0.93 13.88 5.21
CA ILE A 36 -1.65 12.88 4.41
C ILE A 36 -1.85 11.60 5.21
N SER A 37 -2.89 10.86 4.87
CA SER A 37 -3.14 9.52 5.42
C SER A 37 -2.66 8.47 4.41
N PRO A 38 -1.96 7.41 4.85
CA PRO A 38 -1.50 6.34 3.97
C PRO A 38 -2.62 5.38 3.55
N GLY A 39 -3.78 5.41 4.22
CA GLY A 39 -4.86 4.46 3.95
C GLY A 39 -5.44 4.59 2.55
N MET A 40 -5.69 3.47 1.88
CA MET A 40 -6.21 3.43 0.51
C MET A 40 -7.58 4.13 0.36
N SER A 41 -8.42 4.05 1.39
CA SER A 41 -9.71 4.79 1.46
C SER A 41 -9.53 6.30 1.45
N SER A 42 -8.35 6.80 1.79
CA SER A 42 -8.01 8.23 1.83
C SER A 42 -7.28 8.72 0.59
N CYS A 43 -7.03 7.87 -0.41
CA CYS A 43 -6.22 8.19 -1.58
C CYS A 43 -6.71 9.44 -2.33
N GLU A 44 -8.03 9.55 -2.56
CA GLU A 44 -8.59 10.73 -3.22
C GLU A 44 -8.31 12.03 -2.44
N HIS A 45 -8.47 11.99 -1.12
CA HIS A 45 -8.18 13.14 -0.26
C HIS A 45 -6.69 13.48 -0.23
N THR A 46 -5.83 12.47 -0.12
CA THR A 46 -4.37 12.62 -0.19
C THR A 46 -3.94 13.27 -1.51
N LEU A 47 -4.46 12.81 -2.65
CA LEU A 47 -4.16 13.39 -3.96
C LEU A 47 -4.61 14.87 -4.07
N ASN A 48 -5.76 15.21 -3.50
CA ASN A 48 -6.22 16.60 -3.48
C ASN A 48 -5.28 17.50 -2.66
N THR A 49 -4.78 17.03 -1.52
CA THR A 49 -3.80 17.74 -0.70
C THR A 49 -2.46 17.89 -1.44
N LEU A 50 -1.94 16.83 -2.05
CA LEU A 50 -0.68 16.86 -2.80
C LEU A 50 -0.75 17.81 -4.00
N ARG A 51 -1.85 17.78 -4.77
CA ARG A 51 -2.07 18.71 -5.88
C ARG A 51 -2.13 20.17 -5.42
N TYR A 52 -2.61 20.42 -4.21
CA TYR A 52 -2.61 21.77 -3.64
C TYR A 52 -1.19 22.20 -3.25
N ALA A 53 -0.44 21.34 -2.57
CA ALA A 53 0.94 21.60 -2.20
C ALA A 53 1.83 21.86 -3.44
N ASP A 54 1.64 21.09 -4.50
CA ASP A 54 2.34 21.23 -5.78
C ASP A 54 2.11 22.61 -6.42
N ARG A 55 0.85 23.06 -6.50
CA ARG A 55 0.54 24.41 -6.99
C ARG A 55 1.13 25.52 -6.12
N VAL A 56 1.28 25.28 -4.82
CA VAL A 56 1.83 26.27 -3.89
C VAL A 56 3.34 26.37 -4.02
N LYS A 57 4.03 25.27 -4.36
CA LYS A 57 5.47 25.26 -4.67
C LYS A 57 5.83 26.27 -5.77
N GLU A 58 4.94 26.47 -6.74
CA GLU A 58 5.13 27.41 -7.85
C GLU A 58 4.84 28.89 -7.47
N LEU A 59 4.25 29.16 -6.31
CA LEU A 59 3.93 30.52 -5.84
C LEU A 59 5.17 31.17 -5.21
N GLY A 60 6.01 31.82 -6.02
CA GLY A 60 7.11 32.67 -5.50
C GLY A 60 8.47 32.52 -6.20
N ALA A 61 8.58 31.70 -7.25
CA ALA A 61 9.78 31.68 -8.08
C ALA A 61 9.79 32.92 -9.00
N GLU A 62 10.26 34.06 -8.51
CA GLU A 62 10.72 35.11 -9.43
C GLU A 62 11.99 34.64 -10.15
N GLU A 63 12.09 34.95 -11.45
CA GLU A 63 13.27 34.65 -12.27
C GLU A 63 14.53 35.23 -11.63
N GLY A 64 15.35 34.39 -10.99
CA GLY A 64 16.62 34.77 -10.37
C GLY A 64 16.70 34.64 -8.84
N ALA A 65 15.67 34.16 -8.16
CA ALA A 65 15.83 33.68 -6.79
C ALA A 65 16.77 32.46 -6.77
N GLU A 66 17.69 32.38 -5.79
CA GLU A 66 18.49 31.17 -5.57
C GLU A 66 17.53 29.97 -5.58
N THR A 67 17.82 28.99 -6.43
CA THR A 67 17.01 27.78 -6.50
C THR A 67 16.84 27.26 -5.08
N PRO A 68 15.59 26.99 -4.63
CA PRO A 68 15.40 26.15 -3.46
C PRO A 68 16.33 24.93 -3.62
N MET A 69 17.00 24.51 -2.54
CA MET A 69 17.90 23.35 -2.55
C MET A 69 17.35 22.26 -3.49
N ASP A 70 18.20 21.71 -4.37
CA ASP A 70 17.77 20.73 -5.38
C ASP A 70 16.85 19.69 -4.74
N ASP A 71 15.71 19.39 -5.38
CA ASP A 71 14.65 18.55 -4.81
C ASP A 71 15.21 17.18 -4.32
N GLU A 72 16.27 16.69 -4.96
CA GLU A 72 17.01 15.47 -4.61
C GLU A 72 17.71 15.56 -3.24
N ASP A 73 18.21 16.73 -2.84
CA ASP A 73 18.86 16.94 -1.53
C ASP A 73 17.86 16.99 -0.37
N PHE A 74 16.56 17.16 -0.66
CA PHE A 74 15.48 17.19 0.33
C PHE A 74 14.56 15.96 0.31
N MET A 75 14.62 15.14 -0.76
CA MET A 75 13.86 13.90 -0.82
C MET A 75 14.45 12.86 0.14
N LEU A 76 13.67 12.57 1.18
CA LEU A 76 13.88 11.43 2.06
C LEU A 76 13.78 10.15 1.23
N THR A 77 14.85 9.36 1.22
CA THR A 77 15.01 8.22 0.30
C THR A 77 14.06 7.06 0.58
N GLY A 78 13.25 7.12 1.63
CA GLY A 78 12.24 6.10 1.96
C GLY A 78 12.84 4.81 2.51
N ASP A 79 14.14 4.59 2.29
CA ASP A 79 14.94 3.62 3.02
C ASP A 79 15.23 4.16 4.43
N GLY A 80 15.24 3.25 5.41
CA GLY A 80 15.07 3.55 6.83
C GLY A 80 16.10 4.46 7.55
N ASP A 81 16.98 5.13 6.82
CA ASP A 81 18.05 6.02 7.27
C ASP A 81 17.54 7.44 7.60
N ASP A 82 16.41 7.84 7.00
CA ASP A 82 15.86 9.20 7.14
C ASP A 82 15.47 9.56 8.59
N LEU A 83 14.98 8.59 9.37
CA LEU A 83 14.65 8.81 10.77
C LEU A 83 15.90 8.97 11.65
N GLU A 84 17.00 8.31 11.27
CA GLU A 84 18.29 8.41 11.96
C GLU A 84 18.93 9.78 11.70
N LEU A 85 18.84 10.28 10.46
CA LEU A 85 19.19 11.65 10.09
C LEU A 85 18.41 12.70 10.89
N LEU A 86 17.09 12.51 11.03
CA LEU A 86 16.25 13.42 11.82
C LEU A 86 16.56 13.37 13.32
N HIS A 87 16.90 12.19 13.86
CA HIS A 87 17.35 12.05 15.24
C HIS A 87 18.64 12.85 15.50
N ALA A 88 19.64 12.68 14.62
CA ALA A 88 20.91 13.38 14.72
C ALA A 88 20.76 14.91 14.62
N ARG A 89 19.78 15.38 13.83
CA ARG A 89 19.59 16.81 13.54
C ARG A 89 18.66 17.56 14.51
N ASN A 90 17.69 16.86 15.12
CA ASN A 90 16.66 17.48 15.96
C ASN A 90 16.83 17.27 17.48
N GLY A 91 17.91 16.62 17.93
CA GLY A 91 18.21 16.48 19.36
C GLY A 91 17.12 15.74 20.16
N MET A 92 16.40 14.81 19.51
CA MET A 92 15.47 13.91 20.18
C MET A 92 16.20 13.03 21.19
N SER A 93 15.50 12.59 22.25
CA SER A 93 16.07 11.60 23.17
C SER A 93 16.13 10.22 22.51
N ASP A 94 17.17 9.45 22.85
CA ASP A 94 17.34 8.08 22.36
C ASP A 94 16.10 7.20 22.64
N GLU A 95 15.41 7.45 23.75
CA GLU A 95 14.17 6.75 24.10
C GLU A 95 13.02 7.08 23.14
N ALA A 96 12.80 8.36 22.83
CA ALA A 96 11.77 8.79 21.90
C ALA A 96 12.06 8.26 20.48
N TYR A 97 13.32 8.24 20.06
CA TYR A 97 13.73 7.64 18.79
C TYR A 97 13.40 6.16 18.70
N ARG A 98 13.74 5.38 19.74
CA ARG A 98 13.46 3.93 19.76
C ARG A 98 11.96 3.64 19.69
N ILE A 99 11.14 4.43 20.39
CA ILE A 99 9.68 4.33 20.32
C ILE A 99 9.20 4.62 18.90
N GLN A 100 9.62 5.74 18.32
CA GLN A 100 9.23 6.15 16.97
C GLN A 100 9.64 5.11 15.90
N LYS A 101 10.86 4.59 15.98
CA LYS A 101 11.38 3.57 15.06
C LYS A 101 10.58 2.26 15.20
N THR A 102 10.23 1.88 16.42
CA THR A 102 9.41 0.68 16.66
C THR A 102 8.02 0.83 16.04
N LEU A 103 7.37 1.98 16.24
CA LEU A 103 6.06 2.27 15.64
C LEU A 103 6.11 2.27 14.11
N GLN A 104 7.16 2.85 13.51
CA GLN A 104 7.36 2.82 12.06
C GLN A 104 7.51 1.38 11.54
N ASN A 105 8.35 0.58 12.20
CA ASN A 105 8.54 -0.82 11.81
C ASN A 105 7.25 -1.63 11.91
N ILE A 106 6.42 -1.39 12.94
CA ILE A 106 5.10 -2.01 13.09
C ILE A 106 4.19 -1.62 11.92
N ALA A 107 4.10 -0.33 11.59
CA ALA A 107 3.25 0.15 10.50
C ALA A 107 3.64 -0.47 9.15
N VAL A 108 4.94 -0.55 8.85
CA VAL A 108 5.44 -1.18 7.61
C VAL A 108 5.15 -2.69 7.59
N ALA A 109 5.31 -3.38 8.73
CA ALA A 109 5.01 -4.81 8.82
C ALA A 109 3.50 -5.08 8.66
N GLU A 110 2.65 -4.21 9.21
CA GLU A 110 1.20 -4.27 9.06
C GLU A 110 0.79 -4.09 7.60
N GLU A 111 1.29 -3.05 6.93
CA GLU A 111 1.01 -2.78 5.51
C GLU A 111 1.39 -3.98 4.62
N ARG A 112 2.60 -4.52 4.78
CA ARG A 112 3.04 -5.72 4.05
C ARG A 112 2.16 -6.95 4.31
N SER A 113 1.69 -7.11 5.56
CA SER A 113 0.82 -8.24 5.92
C SER A 113 -0.57 -8.09 5.29
N VAL A 114 -1.10 -6.86 5.25
CA VAL A 114 -2.38 -6.54 4.61
C VAL A 114 -2.30 -6.70 3.10
N ASP A 115 -1.21 -6.24 2.47
CA ASP A 115 -0.98 -6.42 1.03
C ASP A 115 -0.90 -7.90 0.66
N GLU A 116 -0.18 -8.72 1.44
CA GLU A 116 -0.09 -10.16 1.19
C GLU A 116 -1.44 -10.87 1.38
N LEU A 117 -2.21 -10.50 2.42
CA LEU A 117 -3.57 -11.01 2.61
C LEU A 117 -4.50 -10.60 1.46
N SER A 118 -4.37 -9.37 0.96
CA SER A 118 -5.13 -8.86 -0.19
C SER A 118 -4.74 -9.62 -1.46
N ASN A 119 -3.45 -9.91 -1.67
CA ASN A 119 -2.96 -10.71 -2.79
C ASN A 119 -3.46 -12.16 -2.73
N LEU A 120 -3.42 -12.79 -1.56
CA LEU A 120 -3.95 -14.14 -1.36
C LEU A 120 -5.46 -14.17 -1.59
N TYR A 121 -6.20 -13.23 -1.00
CA TYR A 121 -7.64 -13.10 -1.21
C TYR A 121 -7.96 -12.83 -2.69
N GLY A 122 -7.22 -11.93 -3.34
CA GLY A 122 -7.34 -11.62 -4.76
C GLY A 122 -7.02 -12.82 -5.66
N PHE A 123 -6.06 -13.66 -5.27
CA PHE A 123 -5.79 -14.93 -5.93
C PHE A 123 -6.96 -15.91 -5.80
N TYR A 124 -7.57 -16.03 -4.61
CA TYR A 124 -8.79 -16.80 -4.44
C TYR A 124 -9.95 -16.21 -5.25
N GLU A 125 -10.08 -14.88 -5.26
CA GLU A 125 -11.17 -14.13 -5.90
C GLU A 125 -11.14 -14.17 -7.43
N GLY A 126 -9.93 -14.11 -8.02
CA GLY A 126 -9.69 -14.19 -9.47
C GLY A 126 -9.41 -15.61 -9.96
N SER A 127 -9.30 -16.59 -9.07
CA SER A 127 -9.22 -17.99 -9.48
C SER A 127 -10.57 -18.46 -10.01
N LYS A 128 -10.53 -19.35 -11.01
CA LYS A 128 -11.72 -20.05 -11.52
C LYS A 128 -12.52 -20.73 -10.38
N VAL A 129 -11.85 -21.15 -9.30
CA VAL A 129 -12.48 -21.75 -8.12
C VAL A 129 -13.27 -20.73 -7.31
N GLY A 130 -12.73 -19.52 -7.13
CA GLY A 130 -13.44 -18.43 -6.45
C GLY A 130 -14.64 -17.93 -7.24
N GLU A 131 -14.53 -17.83 -8.56
CA GLU A 131 -15.67 -17.46 -9.42
C GLU A 131 -16.80 -18.50 -9.38
N GLU A 132 -16.46 -19.79 -9.45
CA GLU A 132 -17.44 -20.88 -9.33
C GLU A 132 -18.12 -20.89 -7.95
N MET A 133 -17.35 -20.71 -6.87
CA MET A 133 -17.88 -20.61 -5.51
C MET A 133 -18.80 -19.40 -5.34
N LYS A 134 -18.38 -18.21 -5.81
CA LYS A 134 -19.18 -16.99 -5.76
C LYS A 134 -20.48 -17.11 -6.55
N SER A 135 -20.43 -17.75 -7.72
CA SER A 135 -21.61 -17.98 -8.56
C SER A 135 -22.64 -18.88 -7.85
N LEU A 136 -22.18 -19.93 -7.16
CA LEU A 136 -23.02 -20.79 -6.32
C LEU A 136 -23.64 -20.01 -5.15
N MET A 137 -22.84 -19.25 -4.40
CA MET A 137 -23.32 -18.43 -3.28
C MET A 137 -24.33 -17.36 -3.72
N HIS A 138 -24.10 -16.71 -4.86
CA HIS A 138 -25.01 -15.70 -5.40
C HIS A 138 -26.33 -16.32 -5.87
N ARG A 139 -26.31 -17.54 -6.41
CA ARG A 139 -27.53 -18.25 -6.81
C ARG A 139 -28.44 -18.58 -5.63
N SER A 140 -27.89 -19.05 -4.51
CA SER A 140 -28.70 -19.31 -3.31
C SER A 140 -29.29 -18.05 -2.68
N SER A 141 -28.81 -16.87 -3.06
CA SER A 141 -29.34 -15.57 -2.61
C SER A 141 -30.58 -15.11 -3.41
N LYS A 142 -30.92 -15.77 -4.53
CA LYS A 142 -32.13 -15.45 -5.31
C LYS A 142 -33.33 -16.19 -4.72
N VAL A 143 -34.51 -15.57 -4.76
CA VAL A 143 -35.73 -16.15 -4.13
C VAL A 143 -36.33 -17.30 -4.96
N ASP A 144 -36.11 -17.30 -6.26
CA ASP A 144 -36.67 -18.20 -7.26
C ASP A 144 -35.64 -19.15 -7.89
N TYR A 145 -34.50 -19.36 -7.23
CA TYR A 145 -33.45 -20.21 -7.79
C TYR A 145 -33.87 -21.68 -7.85
N ASP A 146 -33.44 -22.36 -8.92
CA ASP A 146 -33.63 -23.80 -9.06
C ASP A 146 -32.71 -24.56 -8.09
N ILE A 147 -33.31 -25.11 -7.04
CA ILE A 147 -32.60 -25.84 -5.98
C ILE A 147 -32.00 -27.16 -6.47
N GLU A 148 -32.62 -27.82 -7.47
CA GLU A 148 -32.09 -29.06 -8.02
C GLU A 148 -30.83 -28.80 -8.84
N VAL A 149 -30.84 -27.73 -9.64
CA VAL A 149 -29.66 -27.30 -10.41
C VAL A 149 -28.56 -26.81 -9.46
N PHE A 150 -28.90 -26.09 -8.38
CA PHE A 150 -27.94 -25.71 -7.35
C PHE A 150 -27.28 -26.90 -6.67
N ALA A 151 -28.06 -27.91 -6.27
CA ALA A 151 -27.52 -29.10 -5.62
C ALA A 151 -26.57 -29.89 -6.55
N LYS A 152 -26.92 -30.03 -7.83
CA LYS A 152 -26.06 -30.69 -8.84
C LYS A 152 -24.74 -29.95 -9.06
N ASP A 153 -24.81 -28.62 -9.19
CA ASP A 153 -23.61 -27.81 -9.44
C ASP A 153 -22.71 -27.74 -8.20
N LEU A 154 -23.28 -27.66 -7.00
CA LEU A 154 -22.53 -27.72 -5.75
C LEU A 154 -21.81 -29.07 -5.60
N LEU A 155 -22.48 -30.17 -5.93
CA LEU A 155 -21.88 -31.51 -5.90
C LEU A 155 -20.74 -31.65 -6.91
N SER A 156 -20.93 -31.13 -8.13
CA SER A 156 -19.89 -31.11 -9.17
C SER A 156 -18.67 -30.30 -8.74
N PHE A 157 -18.89 -29.10 -8.17
CA PHE A 157 -17.84 -28.26 -7.62
C PHE A 157 -17.07 -28.97 -6.49
N ALA A 158 -17.78 -29.54 -5.51
CA ALA A 158 -17.18 -30.25 -4.39
C ALA A 158 -16.36 -31.48 -4.85
N ALA A 159 -16.87 -32.25 -5.82
CA ALA A 159 -16.15 -33.36 -6.41
C ALA A 159 -14.86 -32.89 -7.11
N GLY A 160 -14.93 -31.80 -7.86
CA GLY A 160 -13.77 -31.20 -8.52
C GLY A 160 -12.67 -30.77 -7.53
N GLN A 161 -13.04 -30.18 -6.38
CA GLN A 161 -12.07 -29.83 -5.34
C GLN A 161 -11.47 -31.07 -4.69
N ARG A 162 -12.30 -32.05 -4.33
CA ARG A 162 -11.85 -33.33 -3.74
C ARG A 162 -10.81 -34.01 -4.64
N ASP A 163 -11.07 -34.12 -5.94
CA ASP A 163 -10.19 -34.81 -6.86
C ASP A 163 -8.84 -34.08 -7.04
N ARG A 164 -8.81 -32.75 -6.92
CA ARG A 164 -7.55 -31.97 -6.93
C ARG A 164 -6.72 -32.24 -5.68
N TYR A 165 -7.34 -32.20 -4.50
CA TYR A 165 -6.65 -32.50 -3.25
C TYR A 165 -6.20 -33.96 -3.18
N GLN A 166 -6.99 -34.89 -3.72
CA GLN A 166 -6.61 -36.30 -3.81
C GLN A 166 -5.35 -36.49 -4.68
N LYS A 167 -5.29 -35.86 -5.84
CA LYS A 167 -4.09 -35.91 -6.70
C LYS A 167 -2.84 -35.38 -6.00
N LEU A 168 -2.97 -34.27 -5.27
CA LEU A 168 -1.86 -33.71 -4.49
C LEU A 168 -1.41 -34.66 -3.39
N TYR A 169 -2.37 -35.26 -2.68
CA TYR A 169 -2.08 -36.26 -1.65
C TYR A 169 -1.33 -37.46 -2.23
N ASP A 170 -1.80 -38.03 -3.34
CA ASP A 170 -1.16 -39.17 -3.99
C ASP A 170 0.28 -38.86 -4.44
N LEU A 171 0.54 -37.62 -4.91
CA LEU A 171 1.88 -37.17 -5.26
C LEU A 171 2.78 -37.02 -4.04
N ALA A 172 2.26 -36.44 -2.96
CA ALA A 172 2.99 -36.26 -1.70
C ALA A 172 3.34 -37.61 -1.05
N ASP A 173 2.41 -38.57 -1.08
CA ASP A 173 2.63 -39.93 -0.58
C ASP A 173 3.70 -40.68 -1.37
N ARG A 174 3.68 -40.57 -2.71
CA ARG A 174 4.75 -41.12 -3.57
C ARG A 174 6.10 -40.49 -3.27
N LEU A 175 6.16 -39.17 -3.15
CA LEU A 175 7.40 -38.47 -2.80
C LEU A 175 7.95 -38.96 -1.47
N ASN A 176 7.10 -39.06 -0.45
CA ASN A 176 7.49 -39.56 0.86
C ASN A 176 7.99 -41.01 0.80
N THR A 177 7.35 -41.86 -0.01
CA THR A 177 7.76 -43.25 -0.24
C THR A 177 9.15 -43.33 -0.87
N GLU A 178 9.43 -42.51 -1.89
CA GLU A 178 10.75 -42.48 -2.54
C GLU A 178 11.85 -41.95 -1.61
N ILE A 179 11.57 -40.92 -0.81
CA ILE A 179 12.51 -40.40 0.21
C ILE A 179 12.88 -41.51 1.21
N ASN A 180 11.90 -42.27 1.70
CA ASN A 180 12.15 -43.37 2.62
C ASN A 180 12.94 -44.51 1.95
N ARG A 181 12.64 -44.80 0.68
CA ARG A 181 13.38 -45.80 -0.12
C ARG A 181 14.84 -45.41 -0.31
N GLU A 182 15.14 -44.13 -0.57
CA GLU A 182 16.51 -43.62 -0.68
C GLU A 182 17.29 -43.78 0.64
N ALA A 183 16.64 -43.47 1.78
CA ALA A 183 17.25 -43.62 3.10
C ALA A 183 17.63 -45.08 3.41
N GLU A 184 16.80 -46.05 3.02
CA GLU A 184 17.09 -47.48 3.18
C GLU A 184 18.25 -47.96 2.30
N VAL A 185 18.38 -47.42 1.08
CA VAL A 185 19.47 -47.76 0.15
C VAL A 185 20.81 -47.19 0.65
N ASN A 186 20.81 -45.95 1.15
CA ASN A 186 22.01 -45.33 1.73
C ASN A 186 22.47 -46.01 3.03
N SER A 187 21.54 -46.44 3.88
CA SER A 187 21.85 -47.24 5.08
C SER A 187 22.57 -48.56 4.75
N LYS A 188 22.17 -49.24 3.66
CA LYS A 188 22.80 -50.50 3.21
C LYS A 188 24.15 -50.29 2.52
N ASN A 189 24.35 -49.16 1.84
CA ASN A 189 25.62 -48.84 1.16
C ASN A 189 26.70 -48.27 2.09
N GLY A 190 26.35 -47.76 3.27
CA GLY A 190 27.31 -47.29 4.29
C GLY A 190 27.95 -48.39 5.16
N LEU A 191 27.62 -49.67 4.92
CA LEU A 191 28.14 -50.84 5.64
C LEU A 191 29.18 -51.64 4.84
N ARG A 192 29.76 -51.06 3.78
CA ARG A 192 30.85 -51.63 2.98
C ARG A 192 32.12 -50.80 3.05
#